data_AF-A0A6I4Z8T5-F1
#
_entry.id   AF-A0A6I4Z8T5-F1
#
_cell.length_a   1.000
_cell.length_b   1.000
_cell.length_c   1.000
_cell.angle_alpha   90.00
_cell.angle_beta   90.00
_cell.angle_gamma   90.00
#
_symmetry.space_group_name_H-M   'P 1'
#
loop_
_entity.id
_entity.type
_entity.pdbx_description
1 polymer ?
#
loop_
_entity_poly.entity_id
_entity_poly.type
_entity_poly.pdbx_seq_one_letter_code
_entity_poly.pdbx_strand_id
1 'polypeptide(L)'
;MNASLLAQLSIDHKPVDLLYPGWEAVSRHPAPGGMDVVLFRENKSGREACWWVTPGGSHLASHALALPPEHKDALTKELDPILQPIMEHSLVHKPLNTLPVENTTFQTLTALPTTALTEIISLWVHHAAPNTVIIDPQEFLQDINPEDEDADSPFSSTRIKQVMESRCRGDAPPILSSPFSKMPLKAQLVMNHRAGVTGRFFDPTEQLTFYIFWPNPSDPQQPDAVQPPTFYYPQGPLIFGQGYTAHMLPTWLMIWFIHNPDHAEHINAAPSFQLEDYGIGKISNIWDSFSHTLEESNQDKPHAFPPSHTQLWNQWSAPSLSRKDKDKHDDNS
;
A
#
# COMPACT_ATOMS: atom_id res chain seq x y z
N MET A 1 34.94 -13.41 -15.61
CA MET A 1 35.61 -13.20 -14.31
C MET A 1 34.95 -14.00 -13.17
N ASN A 2 33.99 -14.90 -13.44
CA ASN A 2 33.13 -15.53 -12.42
C ASN A 2 33.74 -16.73 -11.69
N ALA A 3 34.75 -17.40 -12.28
CA ALA A 3 35.42 -18.55 -11.65
C ALA A 3 36.10 -18.19 -10.32
N SER A 4 36.49 -16.92 -10.14
CA SER A 4 37.15 -16.46 -8.92
C SER A 4 36.23 -16.42 -7.70
N LEU A 5 34.92 -16.21 -7.89
CA LEU A 5 33.99 -16.03 -6.77
C LEU A 5 33.46 -17.38 -6.27
N LEU A 6 33.18 -18.31 -7.19
CA LEU A 6 32.78 -19.68 -6.85
C LEU A 6 33.90 -20.47 -6.16
N ALA A 7 35.15 -20.29 -6.59
CA ALA A 7 36.32 -20.94 -5.98
C ALA A 7 36.54 -20.56 -4.50
N GLN A 8 35.92 -19.47 -4.04
CA GLN A 8 35.97 -19.03 -2.64
C GLN A 8 34.84 -19.64 -1.79
N LEU A 9 33.94 -20.43 -2.38
CA LEU A 9 32.78 -20.98 -1.69
C LEU A 9 32.96 -22.47 -1.41
N SER A 10 32.38 -22.92 -0.29
CA SER A 10 32.32 -24.34 0.04
C SER A 10 30.96 -24.75 0.61
N ILE A 11 30.52 -25.98 0.31
CA ILE A 11 29.34 -26.62 0.89
C ILE A 11 29.85 -27.90 1.56
N ASP A 12 29.52 -28.10 2.85
CA ASP A 12 30.01 -29.23 3.64
C ASP A 12 31.53 -29.43 3.54
N HIS A 13 32.27 -28.32 3.61
CA HIS A 13 33.74 -28.24 3.46
C HIS A 13 34.29 -28.69 2.10
N LYS A 14 33.45 -28.84 1.08
CA LYS A 14 33.86 -29.14 -0.30
C LYS A 14 33.75 -27.88 -1.17
N PRO A 15 34.76 -27.57 -2.00
CA PRO A 15 34.70 -26.40 -2.87
C PRO A 15 33.54 -26.51 -3.86
N VAL A 16 32.98 -25.35 -4.23
CA VAL A 16 31.90 -25.28 -5.24
C VAL A 16 32.52 -25.07 -6.62
N ASP A 17 32.53 -26.14 -7.41
CA ASP A 17 33.12 -26.11 -8.75
C ASP A 17 32.14 -25.66 -9.85
N LEU A 18 30.83 -25.86 -9.64
CA LEU A 18 29.80 -25.62 -10.65
C LEU A 18 28.46 -25.26 -10.02
N LEU A 19 27.71 -24.36 -10.68
CA LEU A 19 26.30 -24.06 -10.38
C LEU A 19 25.36 -24.77 -11.37
N TYR A 20 24.06 -24.71 -11.10
CA TYR A 20 23.05 -25.13 -12.08
C TYR A 20 23.26 -24.42 -13.43
N PRO A 21 23.04 -25.12 -14.56
CA PRO A 21 23.24 -24.52 -15.88
C PRO A 21 22.47 -23.20 -16.04
N GLY A 22 23.17 -22.16 -16.49
CA GLY A 22 22.60 -20.84 -16.72
C GLY A 22 22.64 -19.88 -15.53
N TRP A 23 23.10 -20.34 -14.35
CA TRP A 23 23.33 -19.49 -13.19
C TRP A 23 24.79 -19.07 -13.07
N GLU A 24 25.00 -17.83 -12.67
CA GLU A 24 26.33 -17.29 -12.39
C GLU A 24 26.38 -16.61 -11.03
N ALA A 25 27.53 -16.71 -10.35
CA ALA A 25 27.84 -15.91 -9.18
C ALA A 25 28.25 -14.50 -9.65
N VAL A 26 27.49 -13.49 -9.24
CA VAL A 26 27.61 -12.11 -9.73
C VAL A 26 28.47 -11.27 -8.80
N SER A 27 28.18 -11.33 -7.50
CA SER A 27 28.81 -10.45 -6.52
C SER A 27 28.74 -11.04 -5.11
N ARG A 28 29.65 -10.62 -4.24
CA ARG A 28 29.64 -10.93 -2.81
C ARG A 28 29.61 -9.63 -2.02
N HIS A 29 28.74 -9.55 -1.02
CA HIS A 29 28.54 -8.37 -0.19
C HIS A 29 28.61 -8.74 1.29
N PRO A 30 29.25 -7.92 2.14
CA PRO A 30 29.11 -8.04 3.59
C PRO A 30 27.64 -7.93 3.98
N ALA A 31 27.24 -8.69 4.99
CA ALA A 31 25.90 -8.64 5.55
C ALA A 31 25.94 -8.57 7.09
N PRO A 32 24.87 -8.07 7.74
CA PRO A 32 24.76 -8.09 9.20
C PRO A 32 24.81 -9.52 9.75
N GLY A 33 25.15 -9.67 11.03
CA GLY A 33 25.30 -10.96 11.72
C GLY A 33 26.65 -11.64 11.45
N GLY A 34 27.65 -10.89 10.96
CA GLY A 34 28.97 -11.43 10.63
C GLY A 34 28.94 -12.44 9.48
N MET A 35 28.04 -12.25 8.52
CA MET A 35 27.85 -13.08 7.35
C MET A 35 28.20 -12.30 6.08
N ASP A 36 28.36 -13.02 4.98
CA ASP A 36 28.34 -12.43 3.65
C ASP A 36 27.17 -13.02 2.86
N VAL A 37 26.73 -12.26 1.86
CA VAL A 37 25.77 -12.74 0.87
C VAL A 37 26.42 -12.83 -0.50
N VAL A 38 26.19 -13.95 -1.18
CA VAL A 38 26.57 -14.13 -2.59
C VAL A 38 25.32 -14.04 -3.44
N LEU A 39 25.30 -13.07 -4.36
CA LEU A 39 24.23 -12.90 -5.34
C LEU A 39 24.51 -13.78 -6.56
N PHE A 40 23.51 -14.55 -6.96
CA PHE A 40 23.49 -15.30 -8.20
C PHE A 40 22.44 -14.73 -9.14
N ARG A 41 22.69 -14.83 -10.44
CA ARG A 41 21.74 -14.43 -11.48
C ARG A 41 21.62 -15.49 -12.55
N GLU A 42 20.40 -15.73 -13.01
CA GLU A 42 20.12 -16.60 -14.16
C GLU A 42 20.22 -15.80 -15.47
N ASN A 43 21.12 -16.21 -16.36
CA ASN A 43 21.46 -15.47 -17.58
C ASN A 43 20.28 -15.22 -18.52
N LYS A 44 19.30 -16.13 -18.56
CA LYS A 44 18.17 -16.05 -19.50
C LYS A 44 17.04 -15.15 -19.01
N SER A 45 16.72 -15.22 -17.72
CA SER A 45 15.54 -14.56 -17.16
C SER A 45 15.90 -13.32 -16.34
N GLY A 46 17.17 -13.15 -15.98
CA GLY A 46 17.62 -12.13 -15.03
C GLY A 46 17.16 -12.40 -13.60
N ARG A 47 16.57 -13.57 -13.31
CA ARG A 47 16.16 -13.94 -11.95
C ARG A 47 17.38 -13.97 -11.04
N GLU A 48 17.17 -13.51 -9.82
CA GLU A 48 18.20 -13.47 -8.80
C GLU A 48 17.90 -14.50 -7.70
N ALA A 49 18.96 -14.99 -7.07
CA ALA A 49 18.93 -15.78 -5.86
C ALA A 49 20.16 -15.41 -5.02
N CYS A 50 20.13 -15.67 -3.72
CA CYS A 50 21.30 -15.46 -2.88
C CYS A 50 21.62 -16.65 -2.01
N TRP A 51 22.90 -16.82 -1.71
CA TRP A 51 23.36 -17.68 -0.62
C TRP A 51 23.93 -16.84 0.50
N TRP A 52 23.59 -17.24 1.71
CA TRP A 52 24.17 -16.76 2.96
C TRP A 52 25.37 -17.63 3.29
N VAL A 53 26.52 -16.99 3.50
CA VAL A 53 27.79 -17.67 3.71
C VAL A 53 28.55 -17.03 4.87
N THR A 54 29.48 -17.75 5.46
CA THR A 54 30.44 -17.16 6.40
C THR A 54 31.41 -16.23 5.64
N PRO A 55 32.13 -15.32 6.32
CA PRO A 55 33.20 -14.54 5.70
C PRO A 55 34.32 -15.41 5.09
N GLY A 56 34.46 -16.65 5.57
CA GLY A 56 35.36 -17.66 4.97
C GLY A 56 34.81 -18.35 3.71
N GLY A 57 33.56 -18.09 3.33
CA GLY A 57 32.90 -18.67 2.16
C GLY A 57 32.22 -20.02 2.40
N SER A 58 32.10 -20.47 3.65
CA SER A 58 31.30 -21.66 3.96
C SER A 58 29.82 -21.36 3.83
N HIS A 59 29.09 -22.20 3.08
CA HIS A 59 27.65 -22.11 2.92
C HIS A 59 26.93 -22.26 4.27
N LEU A 60 26.01 -21.34 4.55
CA LEU A 60 25.13 -21.38 5.72
C LEU A 60 23.70 -21.72 5.30
N ALA A 61 23.18 -21.02 4.30
CA ALA A 61 21.82 -21.23 3.80
C ALA A 61 21.64 -20.66 2.40
N SER A 62 20.67 -21.21 1.67
CA SER A 62 20.25 -20.68 0.36
C SER A 62 19.11 -19.65 0.46
N HIS A 63 18.65 -19.34 1.67
CA HIS A 63 17.62 -18.33 1.96
C HIS A 63 17.72 -17.92 3.44
N ALA A 64 17.41 -16.67 3.80
CA ALA A 64 17.53 -16.19 5.18
C ALA A 64 16.63 -16.99 6.15
N LEU A 65 15.43 -17.37 5.70
CA LEU A 65 14.52 -18.26 6.45
C LEU A 65 15.10 -19.65 6.74
N ALA A 66 16.09 -20.10 5.97
CA ALA A 66 16.76 -21.38 6.16
C ALA A 66 18.05 -21.27 6.99
N LEU A 67 18.41 -20.06 7.46
CA LEU A 67 19.55 -19.88 8.35
C LEU A 67 19.37 -20.69 9.65
N PRO A 68 20.46 -21.22 10.20
CA PRO A 68 20.46 -21.81 11.54
C PRO A 68 19.95 -20.80 12.60
N PRO A 69 19.28 -21.27 13.67
CA PRO A 69 18.73 -20.40 14.71
C PRO A 69 19.74 -19.41 15.28
N GLU A 70 20.98 -19.84 15.53
CA GLU A 70 22.05 -19.00 16.05
C GLU A 70 22.36 -17.79 15.16
N HIS A 71 22.28 -17.97 13.83
CA HIS A 71 22.51 -16.90 12.86
C HIS A 71 21.29 -15.99 12.73
N LYS A 72 20.08 -16.54 12.84
CA LYS A 72 18.85 -15.75 12.85
C LYS A 72 18.77 -14.84 14.08
N ASP A 73 19.06 -15.38 15.26
CA ASP A 73 19.03 -14.61 16.51
C ASP A 73 20.09 -13.52 16.53
N ALA A 74 21.31 -13.82 16.05
CA ALA A 74 22.37 -12.84 15.91
C ALA A 74 21.99 -11.73 14.91
N LEU A 75 21.43 -12.10 13.77
CA LEU A 75 20.96 -11.16 12.75
C LEU A 75 19.86 -10.25 13.32
N THR A 76 18.80 -10.81 13.90
CA THR A 76 17.70 -10.02 14.49
C THR A 76 18.23 -9.06 15.56
N LYS A 77 19.07 -9.53 16.48
CA LYS A 77 19.65 -8.70 17.55
C LYS A 77 20.49 -7.54 17.00
N GLU A 78 21.22 -7.74 15.91
CA GLU A 78 22.01 -6.67 15.29
C GLU A 78 21.13 -5.67 14.54
N LEU A 79 20.03 -6.12 13.94
CA LEU A 79 19.12 -5.30 13.16
C LEU A 79 18.12 -4.50 14.01
N ASP A 80 17.70 -5.03 15.16
CA ASP A 80 16.69 -4.42 16.04
C ASP A 80 16.93 -2.94 16.32
N PRO A 81 18.14 -2.49 16.73
CA PRO A 81 18.38 -1.08 17.06
C PRO A 81 18.21 -0.12 15.88
N ILE A 82 18.21 -0.65 14.66
CA ILE A 82 18.11 0.12 13.41
C ILE A 82 16.69 0.04 12.85
N LEU A 83 16.11 -1.15 12.80
CA LEU A 83 14.84 -1.39 12.15
C LEU A 83 13.65 -1.09 13.07
N GLN A 84 13.76 -1.34 14.38
CA GLN A 84 12.68 -1.07 15.33
C GLN A 84 12.27 0.41 15.32
N PRO A 85 13.19 1.39 15.40
CA PRO A 85 12.81 2.81 15.33
C PRO A 85 12.14 3.17 13.99
N ILE A 86 12.60 2.59 12.87
CA ILE A 86 12.00 2.84 11.55
C ILE A 86 10.55 2.35 11.53
N MET A 87 10.30 1.16 12.07
CA MET A 87 8.95 0.60 12.19
C MET A 87 8.07 1.46 13.11
N GLU A 88 8.50 1.73 14.34
CA GLU A 88 7.68 2.45 15.32
C GLU A 88 7.36 3.90 14.90
N HIS A 89 8.28 4.57 14.23
CA HIS A 89 8.10 5.98 13.90
C HIS A 89 7.69 6.22 12.45
N SER A 90 8.47 5.70 11.49
CA SER A 90 8.26 6.01 10.07
C SER A 90 7.08 5.23 9.50
N LEU A 91 6.93 3.96 9.91
CA LEU A 91 5.82 3.12 9.48
C LEU A 91 4.54 3.46 10.25
N VAL A 92 4.57 3.47 11.59
CA VAL A 92 3.37 3.56 12.44
C VAL A 92 2.95 5.01 12.73
N HIS A 93 3.90 5.86 13.14
CA HIS A 93 3.60 7.18 13.69
C HIS A 93 4.14 8.34 12.83
N LYS A 94 4.67 9.37 13.51
CA LYS A 94 5.39 10.47 12.88
C LYS A 94 6.80 10.02 12.52
N PRO A 95 7.30 10.40 11.33
CA PRO A 95 8.56 9.91 10.83
C PRO A 95 9.72 10.31 11.73
N LEU A 96 10.76 9.48 11.75
CA LEU A 96 12.05 9.84 12.34
C LEU A 96 12.69 10.93 11.49
N ASN A 97 13.01 12.07 12.11
CA ASN A 97 13.65 13.17 11.41
C ASN A 97 15.04 12.81 10.86
N THR A 98 15.70 11.80 11.43
CA THR A 98 17.02 11.33 10.96
C THR A 98 17.12 9.80 11.08
N LEU A 99 17.51 9.15 9.98
CA LEU A 99 17.96 7.77 10.01
C LEU A 99 19.44 7.68 10.43
N PRO A 100 19.89 6.55 11.01
CA PRO A 100 21.27 6.37 11.46
C PRO A 100 22.23 6.12 10.29
N VAL A 101 22.34 7.06 9.34
CA VAL A 101 23.11 6.90 8.08
C VAL A 101 24.62 6.69 8.30
N GLU A 102 25.16 7.13 9.43
CA GLU A 102 26.56 6.93 9.83
C GLU A 102 26.80 5.57 10.53
N ASN A 103 25.74 4.82 10.82
CA ASN A 103 25.86 3.50 11.45
C ASN A 103 26.34 2.47 10.40
N THR A 104 27.39 1.73 10.73
CA THR A 104 28.01 0.75 9.82
C THR A 104 27.06 -0.37 9.39
N THR A 105 26.20 -0.84 10.28
CA THR A 105 25.20 -1.87 9.96
C THR A 105 24.12 -1.30 9.04
N PHE A 106 23.70 -0.03 9.23
CA PHE A 106 22.76 0.63 8.32
C PHE A 106 23.37 0.84 6.92
N GLN A 107 24.64 1.21 6.83
CA GLN A 107 25.37 1.30 5.56
C GLN A 107 25.50 -0.07 4.88
N THR A 108 25.73 -1.12 5.66
CA THR A 108 25.78 -2.49 5.15
C THR A 108 24.42 -2.89 4.58
N LEU A 109 23.32 -2.62 5.31
CA LEU A 109 21.96 -2.89 4.84
C LEU A 109 21.62 -2.19 3.52
N THR A 110 21.95 -0.91 3.40
CA THR A 110 21.66 -0.11 2.19
C THR A 110 22.52 -0.51 0.99
N ALA A 111 23.66 -1.18 1.21
CA ALA A 111 24.52 -1.71 0.16
C ALA A 111 24.11 -3.11 -0.34
N LEU A 112 23.22 -3.81 0.38
CA LEU A 112 22.81 -5.16 0.01
C LEU A 112 22.00 -5.17 -1.30
N PRO A 113 22.18 -6.20 -2.15
CA PRO A 113 21.27 -6.42 -3.28
C PRO A 113 19.82 -6.55 -2.81
N THR A 114 18.87 -6.02 -3.60
CA THR A 114 17.44 -6.02 -3.25
C THR A 114 16.92 -7.41 -2.88
N THR A 115 17.38 -8.47 -3.55
CA THR A 115 17.02 -9.86 -3.24
C THR A 115 17.41 -10.24 -1.81
N ALA A 116 18.67 -10.01 -1.42
CA ALA A 116 19.17 -10.31 -0.08
C ALA A 116 18.52 -9.43 1.00
N LEU A 117 18.37 -8.13 0.71
CA LEU A 117 17.71 -7.19 1.60
C LEU A 117 16.25 -7.61 1.85
N THR A 118 15.54 -8.05 0.81
CA THR A 118 14.15 -8.53 0.95
C THR A 118 14.07 -9.72 1.88
N GLU A 119 14.98 -10.69 1.78
CA GLU A 119 14.97 -11.87 2.65
C GLU A 119 15.18 -11.50 4.13
N ILE A 120 16.16 -10.64 4.45
CA ILE A 120 16.44 -10.28 5.86
C ILE A 120 15.38 -9.37 6.45
N ILE A 121 14.86 -8.41 5.67
CA ILE A 121 13.82 -7.52 6.17
C ILE A 121 12.53 -8.31 6.37
N SER A 122 12.18 -9.24 5.47
CA SER A 122 11.04 -10.15 5.70
C SER A 122 11.23 -11.00 6.95
N LEU A 123 12.41 -11.61 7.12
CA LEU A 123 12.70 -12.40 8.32
C LEU A 123 12.54 -11.56 9.60
N TRP A 124 13.05 -10.32 9.60
CA TRP A 124 12.95 -9.41 10.72
C TRP A 124 11.52 -8.94 10.99
N VAL A 125 10.77 -8.55 9.95
CA VAL A 125 9.36 -8.13 10.06
C VAL A 125 8.49 -9.23 10.65
N HIS A 126 8.70 -10.49 10.23
CA HIS A 126 7.98 -11.62 10.81
C HIS A 126 8.27 -11.82 12.31
N HIS A 127 9.46 -11.43 12.78
CA HIS A 127 9.80 -11.44 14.19
C HIS A 127 9.23 -10.24 14.95
N ALA A 128 9.28 -9.05 14.35
CA ALA A 128 8.91 -7.78 15.00
C ALA A 128 7.39 -7.53 15.04
N ALA A 129 6.64 -8.06 14.06
CA ALA A 129 5.19 -7.91 13.95
C ALA A 129 4.46 -9.27 13.82
N PRO A 130 4.65 -10.21 14.77
CA PRO A 130 4.16 -11.59 14.65
C PRO A 130 2.63 -11.69 14.71
N ASN A 131 1.97 -10.66 15.27
CA ASN A 131 0.52 -10.61 15.45
C ASN A 131 -0.19 -9.86 14.32
N THR A 132 0.44 -9.70 13.16
CA THR A 132 -0.20 -9.06 12.01
C THR A 132 -1.33 -9.94 11.47
N VAL A 133 -2.57 -9.46 11.62
CA VAL A 133 -3.75 -10.15 11.12
C VAL A 133 -3.95 -9.80 9.65
N ILE A 134 -4.10 -10.81 8.80
CA ILE A 134 -4.42 -10.64 7.39
C ILE A 134 -5.83 -11.14 7.17
N ILE A 135 -6.70 -10.26 6.70
CA ILE A 135 -8.11 -10.53 6.44
C ILE A 135 -8.34 -10.48 4.93
N ASP A 136 -9.01 -11.50 4.40
CA ASP A 136 -9.50 -11.47 3.04
C ASP A 136 -10.60 -10.40 2.92
N PRO A 137 -10.42 -9.37 2.06
CA PRO A 137 -11.44 -8.35 1.88
C PRO A 137 -12.78 -8.91 1.42
N GLN A 138 -12.81 -9.96 0.60
CA GLN A 138 -14.06 -10.54 0.12
C GLN A 138 -14.84 -11.22 1.24
N GLU A 139 -14.15 -11.88 2.18
CA GLU A 139 -14.80 -12.50 3.35
C GLU A 139 -15.36 -11.42 4.28
N PHE A 140 -14.57 -10.37 4.55
CA PHE A 140 -14.99 -9.28 5.42
C PHE A 140 -16.17 -8.47 4.88
N LEU A 141 -16.27 -8.34 3.55
CA LEU A 141 -17.29 -7.53 2.89
C LEU A 141 -18.57 -8.31 2.52
N GLN A 142 -18.65 -9.62 2.80
CA GLN A 142 -19.83 -10.44 2.51
C GLN A 142 -21.00 -10.22 3.50
N ASP A 143 -20.70 -9.89 4.76
CA ASP A 143 -21.69 -9.74 5.83
C ASP A 143 -22.02 -8.27 6.16
N ILE A 144 -21.92 -7.37 5.18
CA ILE A 144 -22.25 -5.95 5.40
C ILE A 144 -23.77 -5.79 5.52
N ASN A 145 -24.25 -5.75 6.75
CA ASN A 145 -25.55 -5.18 7.04
C ASN A 145 -25.35 -3.68 7.35
N PRO A 146 -25.82 -2.75 6.49
CA PRO A 146 -25.64 -1.31 6.70
C PRO A 146 -26.32 -0.78 7.97
N GLU A 147 -27.20 -1.58 8.59
CA GLU A 147 -27.85 -1.29 9.87
C GLU A 147 -27.00 -1.71 11.08
N ASP A 148 -26.01 -2.59 10.90
CA ASP A 148 -25.09 -3.08 11.94
C ASP A 148 -23.75 -2.31 11.92
N GLU A 149 -23.76 -1.01 11.57
CA GLU A 149 -22.62 -0.14 11.90
C GLU A 149 -22.55 0.00 13.44
N ASP A 150 -22.00 -1.02 14.09
CA ASP A 150 -21.70 -1.00 15.51
C ASP A 150 -20.87 0.24 15.81
N ALA A 151 -21.40 1.10 16.67
CA ALA A 151 -20.73 2.34 17.10
C ALA A 151 -19.37 2.07 17.76
N ASP A 152 -19.12 0.83 18.18
CA ASP A 152 -17.92 0.40 18.90
C ASP A 152 -16.86 -0.28 18.02
N SER A 153 -17.14 -0.56 16.73
CA SER A 153 -16.10 -1.07 15.82
C SER A 153 -15.23 0.07 15.28
N PRO A 154 -13.89 0.01 15.43
CA PRO A 154 -12.99 1.01 14.86
C PRO A 154 -13.01 1.01 13.32
N PHE A 155 -13.60 -0.01 12.69
CA PHE A 155 -13.69 -0.17 11.24
C PHE A 155 -15.15 -0.36 10.81
N SER A 156 -15.69 0.62 10.08
CA SER A 156 -16.93 0.44 9.33
C SER A 156 -16.62 -0.34 8.06
N SER A 157 -17.37 -1.41 7.82
CA SER A 157 -17.25 -2.25 6.63
C SER A 157 -17.53 -1.45 5.34
N THR A 158 -18.47 -0.51 5.38
CA THR A 158 -18.73 0.45 4.29
C THR A 158 -17.49 1.28 3.96
N ARG A 159 -16.75 1.74 4.97
CA ARG A 159 -15.56 2.58 4.76
C ARG A 159 -14.38 1.76 4.24
N ILE A 160 -14.18 0.56 4.77
CA ILE A 160 -13.18 -0.38 4.23
C ILE A 160 -13.52 -0.70 2.77
N LYS A 161 -14.79 -0.98 2.44
CA LYS A 161 -15.22 -1.19 1.06
C LYS A 161 -14.80 -0.05 0.13
N GLN A 162 -15.06 1.20 0.52
CA GLN A 162 -14.66 2.38 -0.26
C GLN A 162 -13.15 2.46 -0.49
N VAL A 163 -12.36 2.13 0.53
CA VAL A 163 -10.89 2.06 0.42
C VAL A 163 -10.47 0.95 -0.55
N MET A 164 -11.09 -0.22 -0.48
CA MET A 164 -10.80 -1.36 -1.37
C MET A 164 -11.29 -1.11 -2.82
N GLU A 165 -12.25 -0.22 -3.02
CA GLU A 165 -12.70 0.23 -4.34
C GLU A 165 -11.86 1.39 -4.90
N SER A 166 -10.95 1.95 -4.10
CA SER A 166 -10.07 3.04 -4.54
C SER A 166 -9.15 2.63 -5.69
N ARG A 167 -8.72 3.62 -6.48
CA ARG A 167 -7.80 3.44 -7.61
C ARG A 167 -6.76 4.55 -7.57
N CYS A 168 -5.50 4.22 -7.81
CA CYS A 168 -4.47 5.20 -8.10
C CYS A 168 -4.60 5.63 -9.58
N ARG A 169 -4.85 6.90 -9.86
CA ARG A 169 -5.01 7.42 -11.23
C ARG A 169 -4.02 8.54 -11.52
N GLY A 170 -3.23 8.35 -12.58
CA GLY A 170 -2.29 9.35 -13.09
C GLY A 170 -1.14 9.66 -12.11
N ASP A 171 -0.50 10.81 -12.34
CA ASP A 171 0.71 11.22 -11.61
C ASP A 171 0.39 12.05 -10.35
N ALA A 172 -0.88 12.36 -10.09
CA ALA A 172 -1.29 13.13 -8.92
C ALA A 172 -1.32 12.27 -7.66
N PRO A 173 -0.97 12.82 -6.47
CA PRO A 173 -1.09 12.09 -5.22
C PRO A 173 -2.53 11.58 -4.99
N PRO A 174 -2.73 10.30 -4.65
CA PRO A 174 -4.05 9.73 -4.47
C PRO A 174 -4.80 10.40 -3.31
N ILE A 175 -6.10 10.54 -3.48
CA ILE A 175 -7.04 11.11 -2.50
C ILE A 175 -8.09 10.05 -2.17
N LEU A 176 -8.38 9.87 -0.89
CA LEU A 176 -9.40 8.95 -0.41
C LEU A 176 -10.09 9.48 0.85
N SER A 177 -11.21 8.89 1.22
CA SER A 177 -11.82 9.12 2.54
C SER A 177 -11.13 8.21 3.57
N SER A 178 -10.73 8.78 4.71
CA SER A 178 -10.19 8.01 5.82
C SER A 178 -11.17 6.91 6.24
N PRO A 179 -10.72 5.66 6.45
CA PRO A 179 -11.57 4.61 6.98
C PRO A 179 -11.95 4.84 8.45
N PHE A 180 -11.26 5.74 9.15
CA PHE A 180 -11.47 6.00 10.57
C PHE A 180 -12.34 7.23 10.84
N SER A 181 -11.94 8.42 10.35
CA SER A 181 -12.69 9.66 10.59
C SER A 181 -13.64 10.09 9.47
N LYS A 182 -13.65 9.40 8.32
CA LYS A 182 -14.33 9.81 7.07
C LYS A 182 -13.79 11.11 6.43
N MET A 183 -12.71 11.69 6.97
CA MET A 183 -12.12 12.90 6.40
C MET A 183 -11.47 12.61 5.04
N PRO A 184 -11.60 13.50 4.04
CA PRO A 184 -10.81 13.40 2.82
C PRO A 184 -9.32 13.61 3.13
N LEU A 185 -8.50 12.67 2.69
CA LEU A 185 -7.06 12.66 2.89
C LEU A 185 -6.35 12.59 1.55
N LYS A 186 -5.25 13.33 1.45
CA LYS A 186 -4.28 13.26 0.35
C LYS A 186 -3.07 12.45 0.83
N ALA A 187 -2.54 11.59 -0.03
CA ALA A 187 -1.36 10.80 0.34
C ALA A 187 -0.17 11.71 0.65
N GLN A 188 0.51 11.45 1.78
CA GLN A 188 1.71 12.16 2.17
C GLN A 188 2.94 11.66 1.41
N LEU A 189 2.95 10.38 1.05
CA LEU A 189 3.98 9.75 0.23
C LEU A 189 3.34 8.83 -0.81
N VAL A 190 3.98 8.76 -1.97
CA VAL A 190 3.68 7.79 -3.03
C VAL A 190 4.96 7.01 -3.31
N MET A 191 4.90 5.70 -3.11
CA MET A 191 6.04 4.79 -3.16
C MET A 191 5.86 3.83 -4.32
N ASN A 192 6.77 3.88 -5.28
CA ASN A 192 6.74 2.99 -6.44
C ASN A 192 7.48 1.69 -6.13
N HIS A 193 6.83 0.57 -6.42
CA HIS A 193 7.39 -0.78 -6.31
C HIS A 193 7.27 -1.50 -7.66
N ARG A 194 8.05 -2.56 -7.86
CA ARG A 194 7.93 -3.39 -9.08
C ARG A 194 6.52 -3.99 -9.24
N ALA A 195 5.87 -4.31 -8.12
CA ALA A 195 4.56 -4.97 -8.11
C ALA A 195 3.38 -3.98 -8.13
N GLY A 196 3.59 -2.69 -7.89
CA GLY A 196 2.51 -1.71 -7.73
C GLY A 196 2.96 -0.42 -7.07
N VAL A 197 2.00 0.37 -6.60
CA VAL A 197 2.24 1.68 -5.97
C VAL A 197 1.63 1.69 -4.57
N THR A 198 2.34 2.20 -3.58
CA THR A 198 1.81 2.38 -2.21
C THR A 198 1.64 3.86 -1.89
N GLY A 199 0.47 4.24 -1.39
CA GLY A 199 0.22 5.56 -0.80
C GLY A 199 0.25 5.48 0.73
N ARG A 200 0.96 6.41 1.38
CA ARG A 200 0.89 6.63 2.84
C ARG A 200 -0.11 7.73 3.16
N PHE A 201 -1.02 7.47 4.08
CA PHE A 201 -2.03 8.41 4.55
C PHE A 201 -1.92 8.60 6.07
N PHE A 202 -2.23 9.80 6.53
CA PHE A 202 -2.31 10.13 7.95
C PHE A 202 -3.65 10.77 8.24
N ASP A 203 -4.38 10.19 9.18
CA ASP A 203 -5.62 10.75 9.70
C ASP A 203 -5.29 11.64 10.91
N PRO A 204 -5.42 12.98 10.80
CA PRO A 204 -5.11 13.88 11.90
C PRO A 204 -6.17 13.86 13.01
N THR A 205 -7.39 13.40 12.75
CA THR A 205 -8.44 13.30 13.77
C THR A 205 -8.13 12.16 14.73
N GLU A 206 -7.75 11.01 14.16
CA GLU A 206 -7.46 9.79 14.94
C GLU A 206 -5.97 9.64 15.28
N GLN A 207 -5.11 10.48 14.68
CA GLN A 207 -3.65 10.41 14.79
C GLN A 207 -3.07 9.06 14.31
N LEU A 208 -3.64 8.50 13.25
CA LEU A 208 -3.30 7.17 12.72
C LEU A 208 -2.66 7.24 11.33
N THR A 209 -1.68 6.39 11.09
CA THR A 209 -1.11 6.17 9.75
C THR A 209 -1.65 4.88 9.15
N PHE A 210 -1.97 4.90 7.85
CA PHE A 210 -2.30 3.70 7.10
C PHE A 210 -1.79 3.78 5.66
N TYR A 211 -1.74 2.63 4.99
CA TYR A 211 -1.18 2.48 3.66
C TYR A 211 -2.15 1.78 2.74
N ILE A 212 -2.24 2.24 1.50
CA ILE A 212 -2.95 1.54 0.43
C ILE A 212 -1.94 1.16 -0.64
N PHE A 213 -1.85 -0.12 -0.95
CA PHE A 213 -1.09 -0.62 -2.08
C PHE A 213 -2.02 -0.94 -3.25
N TRP A 214 -1.78 -0.34 -4.41
CA TRP A 214 -2.47 -0.65 -5.66
C TRP A 214 -1.57 -1.55 -6.51
N PRO A 215 -1.94 -2.82 -6.75
CA PRO A 215 -1.17 -3.72 -7.60
C PRO A 215 -1.15 -3.21 -9.04
N ASN A 216 -0.02 -3.45 -9.71
CA ASN A 216 0.07 -3.28 -11.16
C ASN A 216 -0.88 -4.28 -11.83
N PRO A 217 -1.54 -3.90 -12.94
CA PRO A 217 -2.38 -4.82 -13.69
C PRO A 217 -1.56 -6.04 -14.12
N SER A 218 -2.04 -7.23 -13.75
CA SER A 218 -1.31 -8.49 -13.89
C SER A 218 -1.15 -8.93 -15.36
N ASP A 219 -2.04 -8.47 -16.24
CA ASP A 219 -2.00 -8.69 -17.69
C ASP A 219 -2.44 -7.42 -18.43
N PRO A 220 -1.58 -6.81 -19.27
CA PRO A 220 -1.96 -5.69 -20.13
C PRO A 220 -3.12 -6.00 -21.09
N GLN A 221 -3.39 -7.28 -21.37
CA GLN A 221 -4.47 -7.73 -22.24
C GLN A 221 -5.79 -7.98 -21.50
N GLN A 222 -5.79 -7.96 -20.16
CA GLN A 222 -7.00 -8.05 -19.34
C GLN A 222 -7.04 -6.90 -18.33
N PRO A 223 -7.25 -5.65 -18.80
CA PRO A 223 -7.30 -4.46 -17.93
C PRO A 223 -8.42 -4.51 -16.90
N ASP A 224 -9.43 -5.37 -17.08
CA ASP A 224 -10.57 -5.54 -16.17
C ASP A 224 -10.29 -6.52 -15.02
N ALA A 225 -9.22 -7.33 -15.09
CA ALA A 225 -8.77 -8.20 -14.00
C ALA A 225 -7.96 -7.40 -12.96
N VAL A 226 -8.49 -6.25 -12.54
CA VAL A 226 -7.85 -5.38 -11.56
C VAL A 226 -7.87 -6.08 -10.21
N GLN A 227 -6.71 -6.55 -9.76
CA GLN A 227 -6.56 -7.03 -8.39
C GLN A 227 -6.96 -5.90 -7.42
N PRO A 228 -7.74 -6.20 -6.37
CA PRO A 228 -8.11 -5.18 -5.39
C PRO A 228 -6.85 -4.62 -4.72
N PRO A 229 -6.90 -3.37 -4.24
CA PRO A 229 -5.85 -2.80 -3.41
C PRO A 229 -5.61 -3.63 -2.16
N THR A 230 -4.48 -3.42 -1.49
CA THR A 230 -4.23 -3.93 -0.14
C THR A 230 -4.22 -2.76 0.83
N PHE A 231 -5.05 -2.80 1.87
CA PHE A 231 -4.99 -1.86 2.97
C PHE A 231 -4.10 -2.41 4.08
N TYR A 232 -3.23 -1.57 4.63
CA TYR A 232 -2.40 -1.90 5.79
C TYR A 232 -2.48 -0.81 6.86
N TYR A 233 -2.82 -1.23 8.07
CA TYR A 233 -2.86 -0.43 9.28
C TYR A 233 -1.83 -0.96 10.29
N PRO A 234 -0.63 -0.37 10.36
CA PRO A 234 0.47 -0.89 11.15
C PRO A 234 0.25 -0.77 12.67
N GLN A 235 -0.49 0.23 13.14
CA GLN A 235 -0.73 0.42 14.58
C GLN A 235 -1.70 -0.63 15.16
N GLY A 236 -2.66 -1.10 14.36
CA GLY A 236 -3.58 -2.19 14.71
C GLY A 236 -3.17 -3.55 14.16
N PRO A 237 -1.85 -3.77 13.96
CA PRO A 237 -1.22 -4.67 12.98
C PRO A 237 -2.21 -5.46 12.09
N LEU A 238 -2.85 -4.76 11.15
CA LEU A 238 -3.96 -5.31 10.35
C LEU A 238 -3.76 -5.05 8.87
N ILE A 239 -3.98 -6.08 8.05
CA ILE A 239 -3.94 -6.00 6.59
C ILE A 239 -5.25 -6.54 6.03
N PHE A 240 -5.91 -5.76 5.17
CA PHE A 240 -6.97 -6.27 4.29
C PHE A 240 -6.36 -6.47 2.91
N GLY A 241 -6.20 -7.72 2.48
CA GLY A 241 -5.62 -8.04 1.18
C GLY A 241 -5.47 -9.54 0.99
N GLN A 242 -5.12 -9.94 -0.24
CA GLN A 242 -4.95 -11.34 -0.61
C GLN A 242 -3.57 -11.60 -1.21
N GLY A 243 -3.16 -12.88 -1.17
CA GLY A 243 -1.98 -13.37 -1.86
C GLY A 243 -0.66 -12.82 -1.31
N TYR A 244 0.41 -13.00 -2.09
CA TYR A 244 1.78 -12.69 -1.65
C TYR A 244 1.98 -11.20 -1.32
N THR A 245 1.27 -10.32 -2.02
CA THR A 245 1.32 -8.87 -1.83
C THR A 245 0.99 -8.46 -0.40
N ALA A 246 -0.07 -9.05 0.17
CA ALA A 246 -0.50 -8.73 1.54
C ALA A 246 0.61 -9.06 2.55
N HIS A 247 1.25 -10.23 2.42
CA HIS A 247 2.35 -10.64 3.30
C HIS A 247 3.62 -9.80 3.10
N MET A 248 3.88 -9.33 1.89
CA MET A 248 5.11 -8.62 1.56
C MET A 248 5.05 -7.11 1.76
N LEU A 249 3.86 -6.53 1.90
CA LEU A 249 3.69 -5.08 1.98
C LEU A 249 4.49 -4.43 3.14
N PRO A 250 4.47 -4.95 4.38
CA PRO A 250 5.29 -4.37 5.45
C PRO A 250 6.79 -4.43 5.13
N THR A 251 7.26 -5.53 4.54
CA THR A 251 8.65 -5.67 4.07
C THR A 251 9.00 -4.60 3.04
N TRP A 252 8.16 -4.37 2.03
CA TRP A 252 8.42 -3.37 0.99
C TRP A 252 8.45 -1.96 1.55
N LEU A 253 7.58 -1.64 2.51
CA LEU A 253 7.57 -0.35 3.19
C LEU A 253 8.87 -0.14 3.97
N MET A 254 9.30 -1.14 4.75
CA MET A 254 10.56 -1.07 5.49
C MET A 254 11.75 -0.87 4.55
N ILE A 255 11.83 -1.61 3.44
CA ILE A 255 12.87 -1.43 2.42
C ILE A 255 12.83 -0.03 1.80
N TRP A 256 11.63 0.50 1.56
CA TRP A 256 11.48 1.84 1.01
C TRP A 256 12.02 2.88 2.00
N PHE A 257 11.65 2.82 3.27
CA PHE A 257 12.17 3.75 4.29
C PHE A 257 13.69 3.68 4.46
N ILE A 258 14.27 2.48 4.42
CA ILE A 258 15.74 2.29 4.48
C ILE A 258 16.45 3.03 3.33
N HIS A 259 15.88 3.03 2.14
CA HIS A 259 16.48 3.68 0.96
C HIS A 259 16.11 5.15 0.77
N ASN A 260 15.17 5.68 1.57
CA ASN A 260 14.70 7.07 1.47
C ASN A 260 14.91 7.77 2.81
N PRO A 261 16.16 8.08 3.20
CA PRO A 261 16.46 8.68 4.50
C PRO A 261 15.86 10.07 4.71
N ASP A 262 15.50 10.75 3.63
CA ASP A 262 14.85 12.07 3.57
C ASP A 262 13.31 12.00 3.64
N HIS A 263 12.72 10.80 3.82
CA HIS A 263 11.26 10.62 3.87
C HIS A 263 10.55 11.53 4.88
N ALA A 264 11.20 11.88 6.00
CA ALA A 264 10.62 12.75 7.01
C ALA A 264 10.39 14.17 6.49
N GLU A 265 11.32 14.71 5.69
CA GLU A 265 11.17 16.01 5.06
C GLU A 265 9.99 16.00 4.08
N HIS A 266 9.90 14.95 3.27
CA HIS A 266 8.78 14.77 2.33
C HIS A 266 7.42 14.66 3.03
N ILE A 267 7.33 13.89 4.13
CA ILE A 267 6.09 13.76 4.92
C ILE A 267 5.72 15.11 5.56
N ASN A 268 6.69 15.82 6.13
CA ASN A 268 6.44 17.10 6.79
C ASN A 268 6.08 18.22 5.79
N ALA A 269 6.61 18.15 4.57
CA ALA A 269 6.29 19.08 3.48
C ALA A 269 5.03 18.70 2.70
N ALA A 270 4.45 17.51 2.94
CA ALA A 270 3.29 17.04 2.20
C ALA A 270 2.09 17.97 2.43
N PRO A 271 1.45 18.47 1.35
CA PRO A 271 0.33 19.38 1.48
C PRO A 271 -0.87 18.65 2.07
N SER A 272 -1.50 19.24 3.08
CA SER A 272 -2.83 18.81 3.53
C SER A 272 -3.82 18.91 2.39
N PHE A 273 -4.79 18.01 2.38
CA PHE A 273 -5.91 18.03 1.45
C PHE A 273 -6.60 19.42 1.43
N GLN A 274 -6.87 19.92 0.22
CA GLN A 274 -7.64 21.15 -0.01
C GLN A 274 -8.86 20.87 -0.90
N LEU A 275 -9.91 21.68 -0.82
CA LEU A 275 -11.12 21.50 -1.64
C LEU A 275 -10.83 21.63 -3.14
N GLU A 276 -9.81 22.42 -3.51
CA GLU A 276 -9.32 22.57 -4.87
C GLU A 276 -8.74 21.27 -5.43
N ASP A 277 -8.32 20.34 -4.58
CA ASP A 277 -7.85 19.02 -5.00
C ASP A 277 -9.00 18.16 -5.57
N TYR A 278 -10.27 18.44 -5.21
CA TYR A 278 -11.45 17.89 -5.90
C TYR A 278 -11.87 18.70 -7.14
N GLY A 279 -11.14 19.77 -7.47
CA GLY A 279 -11.47 20.64 -8.59
C GLY A 279 -12.61 21.63 -8.30
N ILE A 280 -13.06 21.78 -7.05
CA ILE A 280 -14.20 22.64 -6.70
C ILE A 280 -13.91 24.12 -7.04
N GLY A 281 -12.67 24.58 -6.86
CA GLY A 281 -12.24 25.93 -7.29
C GLY A 281 -12.03 26.11 -8.81
N LYS A 282 -11.88 25.00 -9.57
CA LYS A 282 -11.87 25.06 -11.05
C LYS A 282 -13.29 25.08 -11.61
N ILE A 283 -14.24 24.44 -10.93
CA ILE A 283 -15.65 24.45 -11.32
C ILE A 283 -16.22 25.86 -11.17
N SER A 284 -15.93 26.60 -10.08
CA SER A 284 -16.34 28.00 -9.95
C SER A 284 -15.77 28.88 -11.07
N ASN A 285 -14.51 28.71 -11.46
CA ASN A 285 -13.94 29.44 -12.61
C ASN A 285 -14.57 29.02 -13.95
N ILE A 286 -15.00 27.76 -14.09
CA ILE A 286 -15.76 27.31 -15.25
C ILE A 286 -17.14 27.97 -15.25
N TRP A 287 -17.85 28.02 -14.12
CA TRP A 287 -19.13 28.73 -14.00
C TRP A 287 -18.99 30.24 -14.21
N ASP A 288 -17.95 30.88 -13.70
CA ASP A 288 -17.66 32.30 -13.94
C ASP A 288 -17.28 32.54 -15.41
N SER A 289 -16.56 31.61 -16.04
CA SER A 289 -16.31 31.68 -17.49
C SER A 289 -17.59 31.47 -18.30
N PHE A 290 -18.49 30.58 -17.89
CA PHE A 290 -19.83 30.46 -18.51
C PHE A 290 -20.67 31.73 -18.29
N SER A 291 -20.55 32.37 -17.13
CA SER A 291 -21.23 33.63 -16.79
C SER A 291 -20.70 34.79 -17.62
N HIS A 292 -19.38 34.90 -17.79
CA HIS A 292 -18.76 35.90 -18.65
C HIS A 292 -19.02 35.66 -20.14
N THR A 293 -19.13 34.40 -20.58
CA THR A 293 -19.51 34.07 -21.96
C THR A 293 -20.98 34.42 -22.25
N LEU A 294 -21.85 34.41 -21.23
CA LEU A 294 -23.25 34.86 -21.32
C LEU A 294 -23.39 36.39 -21.26
N GLU A 295 -22.45 37.10 -20.64
CA GLU A 295 -22.44 38.57 -20.60
C GLU A 295 -21.89 39.20 -21.89
N GLU A 296 -20.91 38.58 -22.56
CA GLU A 296 -20.41 39.05 -23.86
C GLU A 296 -21.34 38.75 -25.05
N SER A 297 -22.36 37.91 -24.85
CA SER A 297 -23.41 37.62 -25.84
C SER A 297 -24.59 38.60 -25.81
N ASN A 298 -24.65 39.55 -24.87
CA ASN A 298 -25.85 40.38 -24.64
C ASN A 298 -25.70 41.85 -25.06
N GLN A 299 -25.09 42.08 -26.23
CA GLN A 299 -25.32 43.30 -27.02
C GLN A 299 -26.03 42.96 -28.34
N ASP A 300 -27.28 42.51 -28.27
CA ASP A 300 -28.36 43.09 -29.10
C ASP A 300 -29.76 42.49 -28.80
N LYS A 301 -30.64 43.40 -28.33
CA LYS A 301 -32.13 43.41 -28.33
C LYS A 301 -32.95 42.50 -27.38
N PRO A 302 -34.12 43.00 -26.91
CA PRO A 302 -34.88 42.41 -25.82
C PRO A 302 -35.91 41.40 -26.32
N HIS A 303 -35.88 40.18 -25.79
CA HIS A 303 -37.04 39.29 -25.80
C HIS A 303 -37.28 38.76 -24.39
N ALA A 304 -38.55 38.80 -24.01
CA ALA A 304 -39.07 38.54 -22.68
C ALA A 304 -38.77 37.11 -22.18
N PHE A 305 -38.52 37.00 -20.87
CA PHE A 305 -38.47 35.77 -20.10
C PHE A 305 -39.78 34.96 -20.20
N PRO A 306 -39.70 33.63 -20.19
CA PRO A 306 -40.66 32.80 -19.47
C PRO A 306 -40.03 32.21 -18.18
N PRO A 307 -40.85 31.88 -17.17
CA PRO A 307 -40.40 31.76 -15.78
C PRO A 307 -39.83 30.39 -15.38
N SER A 308 -38.91 30.44 -14.42
CA SER A 308 -38.54 29.45 -13.39
C SER A 308 -39.06 28.00 -13.48
N HIS A 309 -38.14 27.03 -13.55
CA HIS A 309 -38.38 25.64 -13.13
C HIS A 309 -37.78 25.37 -11.74
N THR A 310 -38.40 25.96 -10.72
CA THR A 310 -38.39 25.45 -9.35
C THR A 310 -39.57 24.48 -9.19
N GLN A 311 -39.56 23.36 -9.91
CA GLN A 311 -40.55 22.28 -9.73
C GLN A 311 -39.94 20.93 -10.12
N LEU A 312 -39.29 20.26 -9.15
CA LEU A 312 -39.04 18.81 -9.18
C LEU A 312 -38.89 18.23 -7.76
N TRP A 313 -39.59 18.80 -6.77
CA TRP A 313 -39.62 18.30 -5.38
C TRP A 313 -41.02 18.09 -4.80
N ASN A 314 -42.10 18.32 -5.55
CA ASN A 314 -43.47 18.12 -5.06
C ASN A 314 -44.35 17.44 -6.12
N GLN A 315 -44.18 16.14 -6.32
CA GLN A 315 -45.19 15.29 -6.94
C GLN A 315 -44.90 13.84 -6.57
N TRP A 316 -45.28 13.44 -5.35
CA TRP A 316 -45.92 12.16 -5.03
C TRP A 316 -46.41 12.21 -3.57
N SER A 317 -47.47 12.99 -3.38
CA SER A 317 -48.42 12.77 -2.30
C SER A 317 -49.79 12.95 -2.93
N ALA A 318 -50.54 11.85 -3.00
CA ALA A 318 -51.92 11.73 -3.48
C ALA A 318 -52.83 12.78 -2.78
N PRO A 319 -54.08 13.07 -3.22
CA PRO A 319 -55.15 12.07 -3.12
C PRO A 319 -56.44 12.25 -3.98
N SER A 320 -57.08 11.10 -4.25
CA SER A 320 -58.55 10.86 -4.13
C SER A 320 -59.50 11.50 -5.17
N LEU A 321 -60.66 10.94 -5.54
CA LEU A 321 -61.78 10.47 -4.71
C LEU A 321 -62.83 9.75 -5.60
N SER A 322 -63.61 8.88 -4.94
CA SER A 322 -65.05 8.58 -5.17
C SER A 322 -65.31 7.10 -5.51
N ARG A 323 -65.55 6.19 -4.54
CA ARG A 323 -66.70 6.00 -3.63
C ARG A 323 -67.98 5.48 -4.34
N LYS A 324 -68.44 4.31 -3.84
CA LYS A 324 -69.77 3.65 -3.94
C LYS A 324 -70.08 2.92 -5.27
N ASP A 325 -70.67 1.71 -5.30
CA ASP A 325 -71.47 0.95 -4.34
C ASP A 325 -71.40 -0.57 -4.64
N LYS A 326 -71.63 -1.38 -3.59
CA LYS A 326 -72.29 -2.69 -3.51
C LYS A 326 -72.24 -3.67 -4.70
N ASP A 327 -71.80 -4.90 -4.43
CA ASP A 327 -72.77 -6.00 -4.30
C ASP A 327 -72.25 -7.20 -3.49
N LYS A 328 -73.20 -7.83 -2.80
CA LYS A 328 -73.09 -9.06 -2.00
C LYS A 328 -72.82 -10.28 -2.88
N HIS A 329 -72.06 -11.25 -2.37
CA HIS A 329 -72.59 -12.61 -2.26
C HIS A 329 -71.84 -13.44 -1.21
N ASP A 330 -72.62 -14.02 -0.30
CA ASP A 330 -72.28 -15.07 0.65
C ASP A 330 -71.97 -16.41 -0.04
N ASP A 331 -71.34 -17.29 0.76
CA ASP A 331 -71.48 -18.76 0.85
C ASP A 331 -70.36 -19.71 0.35
N ASN A 332 -70.02 -20.59 1.32
CA ASN A 332 -69.53 -21.98 1.26
C ASN A 332 -68.05 -22.21 0.88
N SER A 333 -67.22 -22.93 1.65
CA SER A 333 -67.43 -23.94 2.71
C SER A 333 -66.25 -24.00 3.68
#